data_AF-A0A971GI68-F1
#
_entry.id   AF-A0A971GI68-F1
#
_cell.length_a   1.000
_cell.length_b   1.000
_cell.length_c   1.000
_cell.angle_alpha   90.00
_cell.angle_beta   90.00
_cell.angle_gamma   90.00
#
_symmetry.space_group_name_H-M   'P 1'
#
loop_
_entity.id
_entity.type
_entity.pdbx_description
1 polymer ?
#
loop_
_entity_poly.entity_id
_entity_poly.type
_entity_poly.pdbx_seq_one_letter_code
_entity_poly.pdbx_strand_id
1 'polypeptide(L)'
;MKKPIVFLMALFLLAASIAAFSADLETLVQERTVVIYPEGQVLGNMVIGARGKMEFIYVDKTLAHAIREGDMPSDWLSWYSRHWGTEDVKGRILFIIRYEANKPWSFDPGDISIGGRSLERKDILTDKAFIVEGDLPSGTLGILSVAVPSEFASPGKATVVSYLEDSVEWTVPAK
;
A
#
# COMPACT_ATOMS: atom_id res chain seq x y z
N MET A 1 -34.78 -18.50 -36.80
CA MET A 1 -34.32 -17.87 -35.54
C MET A 1 -32.81 -18.02 -35.45
N LYS A 2 -32.06 -16.99 -35.84
CA LYS A 2 -30.58 -16.98 -35.80
C LYS A 2 -30.17 -15.77 -34.97
N LYS A 3 -29.51 -16.00 -33.82
CA LYS A 3 -28.54 -15.12 -33.12
C LYS A 3 -28.37 -15.56 -31.65
N PRO A 4 -27.45 -16.50 -31.35
CA PRO A 4 -26.80 -16.55 -30.04
C PRO A 4 -25.29 -16.25 -30.10
N ILE A 5 -24.67 -16.27 -31.29
CA ILE A 5 -23.21 -16.17 -31.46
C ILE A 5 -22.67 -14.77 -31.17
N VAL A 6 -23.46 -13.71 -31.46
CA VAL A 6 -23.05 -12.32 -31.19
C VAL A 6 -22.97 -12.05 -29.68
N PHE A 7 -23.79 -12.73 -28.88
CA PHE A 7 -23.82 -12.54 -27.42
C PHE A 7 -22.60 -13.18 -26.73
N LEU A 8 -22.13 -14.33 -27.23
CA LEU A 8 -20.98 -15.04 -26.66
C LEU A 8 -19.64 -14.33 -26.97
N MET A 9 -19.52 -13.70 -28.14
CA MET A 9 -18.32 -12.96 -28.55
C MET A 9 -18.19 -11.61 -27.83
N ALA A 10 -19.31 -10.93 -27.53
CA ALA A 10 -19.33 -9.72 -26.70
C ALA A 10 -18.93 -10.03 -25.24
N LEU A 11 -19.33 -11.18 -24.69
CA LEU A 11 -18.98 -11.60 -23.34
C LEU A 11 -17.49 -11.93 -23.19
N PHE A 12 -16.88 -12.54 -24.21
CA PHE A 12 -15.44 -12.82 -24.24
C PHE A 12 -14.58 -11.54 -24.33
N LEU A 13 -15.02 -10.55 -25.11
CA LEU A 13 -14.33 -9.26 -25.21
C LEU A 13 -14.42 -8.45 -23.90
N LEU A 14 -15.56 -8.52 -23.20
CA LEU A 14 -15.74 -7.86 -21.90
C LEU A 14 -14.88 -8.50 -20.79
N ALA A 15 -14.75 -9.83 -20.78
CA ALA A 15 -13.91 -10.54 -19.83
C ALA A 15 -12.40 -10.26 -20.05
N ALA A 16 -11.97 -10.13 -21.30
CA ALA A 16 -10.58 -9.82 -21.64
C ALA A 16 -10.19 -8.39 -21.22
N SER A 17 -11.09 -7.41 -21.35
CA SER A 17 -10.83 -6.03 -20.90
C SER A 17 -10.70 -5.94 -19.38
N ILE A 18 -11.52 -6.68 -18.63
CA ILE A 18 -11.46 -6.71 -17.15
C ILE A 18 -10.14 -7.31 -16.67
N ALA A 19 -9.68 -8.41 -17.29
CA ALA A 19 -8.42 -9.05 -16.93
C ALA A 19 -7.19 -8.17 -17.23
N ALA A 20 -7.18 -7.47 -18.37
CA ALA A 20 -6.09 -6.56 -18.73
C ALA A 20 -6.00 -5.36 -17.78
N PHE A 21 -7.14 -4.81 -17.36
CA PHE A 21 -7.18 -3.68 -16.42
C PHE A 21 -6.72 -4.08 -15.02
N SER A 22 -7.14 -5.26 -14.53
CA SER A 22 -6.71 -5.77 -13.23
C SER A 22 -5.19 -5.96 -13.16
N ALA A 23 -4.58 -6.49 -14.22
CA ALA A 23 -3.13 -6.63 -14.33
C ALA A 23 -2.40 -5.27 -14.32
N ASP A 24 -2.99 -4.24 -14.92
CA ASP A 24 -2.45 -2.87 -14.92
C ASP A 24 -2.47 -2.26 -13.51
N LEU A 25 -3.59 -2.40 -12.79
CA LEU A 25 -3.70 -1.91 -11.40
C LEU A 25 -2.72 -2.63 -10.45
N GLU A 26 -2.59 -3.95 -10.56
CA GLU A 26 -1.64 -4.72 -9.76
C GLU A 26 -0.19 -4.26 -10.02
N THR A 27 0.16 -4.03 -11.29
CA THR A 27 1.48 -3.51 -11.67
C THR A 27 1.72 -2.13 -11.04
N LEU A 28 0.74 -1.23 -11.13
CA LEU A 28 0.85 0.11 -10.52
C LEU A 28 1.05 0.04 -9.01
N VAL A 29 0.35 -0.86 -8.31
CA VAL A 29 0.54 -1.08 -6.87
C VAL A 29 1.94 -1.60 -6.59
N GLN A 30 2.41 -2.61 -7.33
CA GLN A 30 3.75 -3.18 -7.14
C GLN A 30 4.86 -2.14 -7.34
N GLU A 31 4.79 -1.33 -8.39
CA GLU A 31 5.76 -0.25 -8.66
C GLU A 31 5.85 0.79 -7.53
N ARG A 32 4.74 0.98 -6.80
CA ARG A 32 4.60 1.96 -5.72
C ARG A 32 4.78 1.34 -4.33
N THR A 33 5.06 0.04 -4.27
CA THR A 33 5.22 -0.70 -3.03
C THR A 33 6.68 -0.84 -2.69
N VAL A 34 7.04 -0.46 -1.46
CA VAL A 34 8.28 -0.91 -0.83
C VAL A 34 7.96 -1.80 0.35
N VAL A 35 8.76 -2.83 0.56
CA VAL A 35 8.54 -3.83 1.61
C VAL A 35 9.65 -3.78 2.65
N ILE A 36 9.27 -3.79 3.93
CA ILE A 36 10.16 -4.02 5.07
C ILE A 36 9.79 -5.36 5.69
N TYR A 37 10.80 -6.12 6.11
CA TYR A 37 10.62 -7.36 6.85
C TYR A 37 11.28 -7.22 8.22
N PRO A 38 10.54 -6.76 9.25
CA PRO A 38 11.11 -6.52 10.57
C PRO A 38 11.82 -7.76 11.13
N GLU A 39 13.02 -7.60 11.66
CA GLU A 39 13.92 -8.67 12.13
C GLU A 39 14.29 -9.73 11.06
N GLY A 40 13.98 -9.46 9.79
CA GLY A 40 14.23 -10.37 8.69
C GLY A 40 15.70 -10.40 8.30
N GLN A 41 16.20 -11.59 7.95
CA GLN A 41 17.52 -11.76 7.37
C GLN A 41 17.39 -12.22 5.92
N VAL A 42 18.18 -11.60 5.03
CA VAL A 42 18.22 -11.98 3.62
C VAL A 42 19.15 -13.18 3.45
N LEU A 43 18.63 -14.26 2.88
CA LEU A 43 19.37 -15.44 2.48
C LEU A 43 19.12 -15.72 0.99
N GLY A 44 20.06 -15.27 0.15
CA GLY A 44 19.89 -15.34 -1.30
C GLY A 44 18.71 -14.48 -1.75
N ASN A 45 17.67 -15.11 -2.31
CA ASN A 45 16.43 -14.46 -2.74
C ASN A 45 15.28 -14.62 -1.73
N MET A 46 15.55 -15.11 -0.52
CA MET A 46 14.55 -15.34 0.52
C MET A 46 14.79 -14.41 1.71
N VAL A 47 13.71 -14.03 2.38
CA VAL A 47 13.77 -13.42 3.71
C VAL A 47 13.34 -14.45 4.73
N ILE A 48 14.21 -14.70 5.71
CA ILE A 48 13.99 -15.67 6.78
C ILE A 48 13.93 -14.97 8.13
N GLY A 49 13.26 -15.59 9.10
CA GLY A 49 13.25 -15.10 10.47
C GLY A 49 12.33 -13.91 10.75
N ALA A 50 11.87 -13.19 9.71
CA ALA A 50 11.08 -11.98 9.83
C ALA A 50 9.89 -12.11 10.79
N ARG A 51 9.76 -11.13 11.68
CA ARG A 51 8.68 -10.95 12.64
C ARG A 51 7.36 -10.66 11.94
N GLY A 52 7.42 -9.87 10.87
CA GLY A 52 6.29 -9.54 10.02
C GLY A 52 6.72 -9.14 8.62
N LYS A 53 5.75 -8.68 7.84
CA LYS A 53 5.93 -8.06 6.53
C LYS A 53 5.16 -6.74 6.53
N MET A 54 5.79 -5.65 6.13
CA MET A 54 5.18 -4.34 6.00
C MET A 54 5.30 -3.86 4.56
N GLU A 55 4.19 -3.53 3.92
CA GLU A 55 4.12 -2.99 2.57
C GLU A 55 3.71 -1.51 2.67
N PHE A 56 4.56 -0.62 2.17
CA PHE A 56 4.31 0.80 2.09
C PHE A 56 3.98 1.15 0.65
N ILE A 57 2.73 1.50 0.39
CA ILE A 57 2.19 1.76 -0.94
C ILE A 57 1.99 3.26 -1.08
N TYR A 58 2.74 3.89 -1.95
CA TYR A 58 2.60 5.30 -2.26
C TYR A 58 1.42 5.56 -3.18
N VAL A 59 0.54 6.49 -2.80
CA VAL A 59 -0.67 6.81 -3.55
C VAL A 59 -0.50 8.14 -4.27
N ASP A 60 -0.04 8.07 -5.51
CA ASP A 60 0.00 9.20 -6.44
C ASP A 60 -1.32 9.38 -7.20
N LYS A 61 -1.33 10.39 -8.06
CA LYS A 61 -2.45 10.65 -8.97
C LYS A 61 -2.74 9.44 -9.84
N THR A 62 -1.71 8.83 -10.44
CA THR A 62 -1.85 7.71 -11.38
C THR A 62 -2.55 6.52 -10.72
N LEU A 63 -2.08 6.08 -9.55
CA LEU A 63 -2.70 4.99 -8.80
C LEU A 63 -4.09 5.37 -8.29
N ALA A 64 -4.29 6.57 -7.75
CA ALA A 64 -5.60 7.00 -7.26
C ALA A 64 -6.68 7.04 -8.36
N HIS A 65 -6.31 7.45 -9.57
CA HIS A 65 -7.20 7.37 -10.73
C HIS A 65 -7.48 5.93 -11.14
N ALA A 66 -6.44 5.10 -11.26
CA ALA A 66 -6.60 3.69 -11.61
C ALA A 66 -7.51 2.93 -10.62
N ILE A 67 -7.42 3.22 -9.32
CA ILE A 67 -8.31 2.65 -8.30
C ILE A 67 -9.76 3.08 -8.53
N ARG A 68 -10.01 4.37 -8.82
CA ARG A 68 -11.38 4.89 -8.99
C ARG A 68 -12.04 4.47 -10.29
N GLU A 69 -11.26 4.41 -11.36
CA GLU A 69 -11.72 4.08 -12.71
C GLU A 69 -11.77 2.57 -12.94
N GLY A 70 -11.14 1.80 -12.05
CA GLY A 70 -11.05 0.36 -12.17
C GLY A 70 -12.35 -0.38 -11.95
N ASP A 71 -12.52 -1.43 -12.76
CA ASP A 71 -13.61 -2.37 -12.63
C ASP A 71 -13.27 -3.31 -11.45
N MET A 72 -13.82 -3.00 -10.27
CA MET A 72 -13.64 -3.74 -9.02
C MET A 72 -12.21 -3.76 -8.45
N PRO A 73 -11.63 -2.61 -8.06
CA PRO A 73 -10.48 -2.60 -7.16
C PRO A 73 -10.80 -3.38 -5.88
N SER A 74 -9.78 -4.02 -5.28
CA SER A 74 -9.97 -4.66 -3.98
C SER A 74 -10.49 -3.67 -2.94
N ASP A 75 -11.48 -4.06 -2.14
CA ASP A 75 -12.18 -3.16 -1.20
C ASP A 75 -11.24 -2.40 -0.27
N TRP A 76 -10.20 -3.06 0.24
CA TRP A 76 -9.22 -2.42 1.12
C TRP A 76 -8.48 -1.29 0.39
N LEU A 77 -8.06 -1.50 -0.86
CA LEU A 77 -7.30 -0.51 -1.61
C LEU A 77 -8.14 0.74 -1.88
N SER A 78 -9.41 0.56 -2.25
CA SER A 78 -10.39 1.64 -2.39
C SER A 78 -10.63 2.38 -1.07
N TRP A 79 -10.82 1.64 0.03
CA TRP A 79 -11.10 2.22 1.33
C TRP A 79 -9.94 3.05 1.88
N TYR A 80 -8.70 2.56 1.78
CA TYR A 80 -7.54 3.24 2.34
C TYR A 80 -6.94 4.30 1.39
N SER A 81 -7.28 4.28 0.09
CA SER A 81 -6.90 5.35 -0.85
C SER A 81 -7.88 6.53 -0.88
N ARG A 82 -9.08 6.42 -0.30
CA ARG A 82 -10.14 7.44 -0.41
C ARG A 82 -9.76 8.84 0.12
N HIS A 83 -8.76 8.92 1.00
CA HIS A 83 -8.22 10.19 1.49
C HIS A 83 -7.47 10.97 0.39
N TRP A 84 -7.11 10.33 -0.72
CA TRP A 84 -6.44 11.02 -1.81
C TRP A 84 -7.32 12.15 -2.37
N GLY A 85 -6.78 13.37 -2.40
CA GLY A 85 -7.50 14.55 -2.87
C GLY A 85 -8.45 15.20 -1.86
N THR A 86 -8.47 14.73 -0.59
CA THR A 86 -9.17 15.43 0.50
C THR A 86 -8.30 16.54 1.09
N GLU A 87 -8.88 17.41 1.92
CA GLU A 87 -8.11 18.45 2.61
C GLU A 87 -7.06 17.86 3.57
N ASP A 88 -7.31 16.66 4.13
CA ASP A 88 -6.40 15.98 5.07
C ASP A 88 -5.03 15.64 4.48
N VAL A 89 -4.96 15.50 3.14
CA VAL A 89 -3.73 15.15 2.41
C VAL A 89 -3.16 16.33 1.62
N LYS A 90 -3.74 17.54 1.72
CA LYS A 90 -3.28 18.69 0.96
C LYS A 90 -1.86 19.11 1.37
N GLY A 91 -0.95 19.18 0.39
CA GLY A 91 0.48 19.45 0.64
C GLY A 91 1.24 18.27 1.29
N ARG A 92 0.56 17.14 1.47
CA ARG A 92 1.08 15.92 2.07
C ARG A 92 1.07 14.80 1.03
N ILE A 93 1.70 13.71 1.40
CA ILE A 93 1.84 12.51 0.60
C ILE A 93 1.08 11.39 1.30
N LEU A 94 0.20 10.72 0.57
CA LEU A 94 -0.57 9.59 1.07
C LEU A 94 0.18 8.27 0.85
N PHE A 95 0.27 7.49 1.92
CA PHE A 95 0.70 6.10 1.92
C PHE A 95 -0.43 5.21 2.43
N ILE A 96 -0.51 4.00 1.89
CA ILE A 96 -1.22 2.88 2.52
C ILE A 96 -0.15 1.96 3.08
N ILE A 97 -0.22 1.66 4.38
CA ILE A 97 0.71 0.75 5.05
C ILE A 97 -0.04 -0.51 5.39
N ARG A 98 0.28 -1.63 4.75
CA ARG A 98 -0.25 -2.95 5.10
C ARG A 98 0.79 -3.69 5.92
N TYR A 99 0.37 -4.40 6.94
CA TYR A 99 1.29 -5.19 7.74
C TYR A 99 0.67 -6.52 8.14
N GLU A 100 1.48 -7.56 8.12
CA GLU A 100 1.13 -8.91 8.50
C GLU A 100 2.14 -9.45 9.51
N ALA A 101 1.65 -9.97 10.63
CA ALA A 101 2.48 -10.63 11.64
C ALA A 101 2.78 -12.08 11.21
N ASN A 102 4.03 -12.38 10.88
CA ASN A 102 4.47 -13.75 10.57
C ASN A 102 4.71 -14.58 11.85
N LYS A 103 4.93 -13.89 12.96
CA LYS A 103 5.13 -14.40 14.32
C LYS A 103 4.51 -13.39 15.30
N PRO A 104 4.31 -13.75 16.58
CA PRO A 104 3.91 -12.77 17.59
C PRO A 104 4.81 -11.53 17.55
N TRP A 105 4.19 -10.37 17.39
CA TRP A 105 4.84 -9.09 17.08
C TRP A 105 4.20 -7.96 17.89
N SER A 106 4.98 -7.23 18.67
CA SER A 106 4.52 -5.98 19.29
C SER A 106 4.66 -4.85 18.27
N PHE A 107 3.55 -4.41 17.71
CA PHE A 107 3.50 -3.41 16.65
C PHE A 107 3.02 -2.06 17.19
N ASP A 108 3.80 -1.01 16.99
CA ASP A 108 3.41 0.39 17.22
C ASP A 108 3.58 1.17 15.92
N PRO A 109 2.52 1.81 15.39
CA PRO A 109 2.64 2.70 14.23
C PRO A 109 3.63 3.85 14.41
N GLY A 110 3.93 4.27 15.65
CA GLY A 110 4.90 5.31 15.98
C GLY A 110 6.35 4.91 15.72
N ASP A 111 6.66 3.61 15.65
CA ASP A 111 7.98 3.09 15.31
C ASP A 111 8.28 3.16 13.81
N ILE A 112 7.28 3.50 13.00
CA ILE A 112 7.42 3.73 11.57
C ILE A 112 8.04 5.12 11.36
N SER A 113 9.04 5.22 10.49
CA SER A 113 9.56 6.49 10.01
C SER A 113 9.60 6.56 8.49
N ILE A 114 9.25 7.72 7.94
CA ILE A 114 9.29 8.02 6.50
C ILE A 114 10.11 9.29 6.33
N GLY A 115 11.17 9.21 5.51
CA GLY A 115 12.07 10.35 5.27
C GLY A 115 12.83 10.80 6.51
N GLY A 116 13.08 9.89 7.46
CA GLY A 116 13.77 10.17 8.71
C GLY A 116 12.92 10.80 9.81
N ARG A 117 11.60 10.88 9.62
CA ARG A 117 10.65 11.34 10.64
C ARG A 117 9.71 10.22 11.06
N SER A 118 9.64 9.94 12.36
CA SER A 118 8.64 9.04 12.92
C SER A 118 7.22 9.52 12.67
N LEU A 119 6.31 8.57 12.50
CA LEU A 119 4.89 8.86 12.39
C LEU A 119 4.36 9.34 13.75
N GLU A 120 3.61 10.42 13.70
CA GLU A 120 2.80 10.90 14.81
C GLU A 120 1.34 10.47 14.59
N ARG A 121 0.55 10.46 15.66
CA ARG A 121 -0.88 10.13 15.58
C ARG A 121 -1.63 10.98 14.53
N LYS A 122 -1.25 12.25 14.36
CA LYS A 122 -1.84 13.19 13.38
C LYS A 122 -1.55 12.85 11.91
N ASP A 123 -0.61 11.94 11.68
CA ASP A 123 -0.26 11.48 10.34
C ASP A 123 -1.13 10.30 9.92
N ILE A 124 -1.66 9.54 10.87
CA ILE A 124 -2.46 8.35 10.61
C ILE A 124 -3.93 8.75 10.46
N LEU A 125 -4.42 8.64 9.23
CA LEU A 125 -5.80 8.99 8.86
C LEU A 125 -6.80 7.88 9.20
N THR A 126 -6.33 6.64 9.37
CA THR A 126 -7.18 5.54 9.89
C THR A 126 -7.67 5.90 11.29
N ASP A 127 -8.98 5.76 11.52
CA ASP A 127 -9.58 5.95 12.84
C ASP A 127 -8.92 5.03 13.87
N LYS A 128 -8.66 5.55 15.07
CA LYS A 128 -7.97 4.82 16.13
C LYS A 128 -8.67 3.49 16.47
N ALA A 129 -9.99 3.42 16.38
CA ALA A 129 -10.74 2.20 16.65
C ALA A 129 -10.50 1.07 15.64
N PHE A 130 -9.97 1.38 14.46
CA PHE A 130 -9.65 0.40 13.41
C PHE A 130 -8.16 0.09 13.29
N ILE A 131 -7.33 0.65 14.15
CA ILE A 131 -5.89 0.38 14.16
C ILE A 131 -5.64 -0.88 14.97
N VAL A 132 -4.98 -1.84 14.34
CA VAL A 132 -4.58 -3.10 14.96
C VAL A 132 -3.13 -2.96 15.45
N GLU A 133 -2.96 -2.48 16.69
CA GLU A 133 -1.66 -2.21 17.32
C GLU A 133 -1.50 -2.94 18.65
N GLY A 134 -0.27 -2.95 19.17
CA GLY A 134 0.13 -3.69 20.37
C GLY A 134 0.60 -5.11 20.03
N ASP A 135 0.33 -6.06 20.92
CA ASP A 135 0.77 -7.44 20.76
C ASP A 135 -0.11 -8.19 19.75
N LEU A 136 0.42 -8.36 18.55
CA LEU A 136 -0.24 -9.02 17.42
C LEU A 136 0.08 -10.52 17.42
N PRO A 137 -0.93 -11.41 17.43
CA PRO A 137 -0.74 -12.82 17.11
C PRO A 137 -0.24 -13.04 15.69
N SER A 138 0.32 -14.22 15.42
CA SER A 138 0.66 -14.63 14.07
C SER A 138 -0.58 -14.68 13.16
N GLY A 139 -0.44 -14.22 11.93
CA GLY A 139 -1.52 -14.13 10.93
C GLY A 139 -2.38 -12.87 11.05
N THR A 140 -2.13 -12.01 12.04
CA THR A 140 -2.82 -10.72 12.14
C THR A 140 -2.43 -9.81 10.97
N LEU A 141 -3.44 -9.34 10.24
CA LEU A 141 -3.32 -8.37 9.15
C LEU A 141 -3.92 -7.03 9.59
N GLY A 142 -3.21 -5.94 9.34
CA GLY A 142 -3.73 -4.59 9.51
C GLY A 142 -3.33 -3.66 8.38
N ILE A 143 -4.07 -2.56 8.24
CA ILE A 143 -3.88 -1.58 7.16
C ILE A 143 -4.10 -0.16 7.70
N LEU A 144 -3.21 0.77 7.33
CA LEU A 144 -3.28 2.18 7.70
C LEU A 144 -3.29 3.07 6.45
N SER A 145 -4.08 4.14 6.48
CA SER A 145 -3.86 5.33 5.64
C SER A 145 -3.02 6.32 6.42
N VAL A 146 -1.91 6.78 5.84
CA VAL A 146 -0.99 7.72 6.48
C VAL A 146 -0.68 8.87 5.54
N ALA A 147 -0.75 10.10 6.02
CA ALA A 147 -0.33 11.29 5.31
C ALA A 147 0.96 11.84 5.93
N VAL A 148 2.02 12.02 5.15
CA VAL A 148 3.28 12.64 5.62
C VAL A 148 3.56 13.94 4.86
N PRO A 149 4.15 14.97 5.47
CA PRO A 149 4.50 16.18 4.73
C PRO A 149 5.43 15.87 3.55
N SER A 150 5.21 16.57 2.44
CA SER A 150 5.87 16.26 1.17
C SER A 150 7.39 16.44 1.20
N GLU A 151 7.94 17.25 2.12
CA GLU A 151 9.39 17.38 2.30
C GLU A 151 10.09 16.05 2.68
N PHE A 152 9.36 15.13 3.30
CA PHE A 152 9.89 13.83 3.75
C PHE A 152 9.79 12.73 2.69
N ALA A 153 8.92 12.86 1.69
CA ALA A 153 8.66 11.82 0.68
C ALA A 153 8.27 12.39 -0.69
N SER A 154 9.10 13.28 -1.25
CA SER A 154 8.83 13.91 -2.54
C SER A 154 9.02 12.92 -3.72
N PRO A 155 8.21 13.01 -4.80
CA PRO A 155 8.39 12.22 -6.01
C PRO A 155 9.82 12.32 -6.57
N GLY A 156 10.40 11.18 -6.97
CA GLY A 156 11.77 11.11 -7.51
C GLY A 156 12.90 11.29 -6.48
N LYS A 157 12.58 11.52 -5.20
CA LYS A 157 13.56 11.61 -4.12
C LYS A 157 13.75 10.23 -3.48
N ALA A 158 15.02 9.84 -3.30
CA ALA A 158 15.36 8.71 -2.44
C ALA A 158 14.86 8.99 -1.02
N THR A 159 13.99 8.12 -0.53
CA THR A 159 13.29 8.26 0.75
C THR A 159 13.55 7.00 1.55
N VAL A 160 14.10 7.14 2.75
CA VAL A 160 14.25 6.03 3.68
C VAL A 160 12.91 5.79 4.36
N VAL A 161 12.41 4.57 4.27
CA VAL A 161 11.29 4.06 5.06
C VAL A 161 11.86 3.09 6.07
N SER A 162 11.43 3.19 7.32
CA SER A 162 11.93 2.34 8.40
C SER A 162 10.83 1.92 9.36
N TYR A 163 11.08 0.80 10.03
CA TYR A 163 10.35 0.35 11.21
C TYR A 163 11.39 -0.13 12.22
N LEU A 164 11.49 0.54 13.36
CA LEU A 164 12.59 0.35 14.32
C LEU A 164 13.97 0.46 13.63
N GLU A 165 14.80 -0.58 13.76
CA GLU A 165 16.16 -0.63 13.19
C GLU A 165 16.16 -1.05 11.70
N ASP A 166 15.08 -1.65 11.22
CA ASP A 166 14.96 -2.12 9.84
C ASP A 166 14.57 -0.97 8.92
N SER A 167 15.32 -0.81 7.84
CA SER A 167 15.10 0.28 6.89
C SER A 167 15.38 -0.13 5.45
N VAL A 168 14.76 0.60 4.54
CA VAL A 168 14.92 0.45 3.10
C VAL A 168 14.93 1.83 2.47
N GLU A 169 15.90 2.06 1.60
CA GLU A 169 15.87 3.23 0.73
C GLU A 169 15.00 2.93 -0.47
N TRP A 170 14.03 3.79 -0.71
CA TRP A 170 13.10 3.67 -1.81
C TRP A 170 12.96 4.99 -2.54
N THR A 171 13.08 4.94 -3.86
CA THR A 171 12.85 6.11 -4.70
C THR A 171 11.39 6.15 -5.09
N VAL A 172 10.68 7.18 -4.63
CA VAL A 172 9.29 7.42 -4.99
C VAL A 172 9.19 7.51 -6.51
N PRO A 173 8.31 6.73 -7.18
CA PRO A 173 8.10 6.80 -8.62
C PRO A 173 7.93 8.23 -9.10
N ALA A 174 8.74 8.62 -10.09
CA ALA A 174 8.71 9.94 -10.68
C ALA A 174 7.68 9.98 -11.82
N LYS A 175 6.42 10.23 -11.44
CA LYS A 175 5.22 10.29 -12.30
C LYS A 175 4.70 8.95 -12.82
#